data_AF-A0A7Y4RQ17-F1
#
_entry.id   AF-A0A7Y4RQ17-F1
#
_cell.length_a   1.000
_cell.length_b   1.000
_cell.length_c   1.000
_cell.angle_alpha   90.00
_cell.angle_beta   90.00
_cell.angle_gamma   90.00
#
_symmetry.space_group_name_H-M   'P 1'
#
loop_
_entity.id
_entity.type
_entity.pdbx_description
1 polymer ?
#
loop_
_entity_poly.entity_id
_entity_poly.type
_entity_poly.pdbx_seq_one_letter_code
_entity_poly.pdbx_strand_id
1 'polypeptide(L)'
;MTAEIGVLNRLAVALAADSAVTLGGPSGKVYASSDKLFQLSDVAPVGIMVYGNADFLGRPWETIIKDHRRALGATTYPTLAEYAQHFFAHLNASKRMLPPEAEDRALKNLVVGLFLDIRGEMEQALDEASEKADGLDEGQITSVCSTVLSDRLKVILGRAPLEKEHDGQIQEVLAQYTQTIAEAKEGVFGKLPLSPESEAILIQCALETLTRDYFGGAKSGLVFAGFGEDEYFPSLAHFECEGMLLGKIRLRDNGLAQITESNSATIIPFAQREAVTTFLEGMDAGLAGFVRASTSRLFFGAFDVALTMLHERNSALAAELNDRLRPELKKMLAKLMAEWKEKRRSLWSPVVDIVAALPKDELAAMAEALVNLTKFRRRVTPERETVGGPIDVALISKGDGFIWVKRKHYFDPQLNPRAVARYSNLGEPHV
;
A
#
# COMPACT_ATOMS: atom_id res chain seq x y z
N MET A 1 5.59 7.58 -7.90
CA MET A 1 6.26 6.53 -7.11
C MET A 1 7.20 7.24 -6.13
N THR A 2 7.42 6.68 -4.94
CA THR A 2 8.03 7.39 -3.82
C THR A 2 8.83 6.42 -2.94
N ALA A 3 9.73 6.94 -2.09
CA ALA A 3 10.45 6.16 -1.08
C ALA A 3 10.30 6.82 0.30
N GLU A 4 9.72 6.07 1.23
CA GLU A 4 9.44 6.51 2.58
C GLU A 4 9.83 5.44 3.59
N ILE A 5 10.18 5.85 4.80
CA ILE A 5 10.55 4.90 5.86
C ILE A 5 10.23 5.44 7.25
N GLY A 6 9.83 4.54 8.15
CA GLY A 6 9.78 4.77 9.58
C GLY A 6 10.81 3.88 10.29
N VAL A 7 11.60 4.46 11.18
CA VAL A 7 12.56 3.74 12.03
C VAL A 7 12.24 4.09 13.48
N LEU A 8 11.92 3.08 14.29
CA LEU A 8 11.49 3.25 15.66
C LEU A 8 12.45 2.54 16.61
N ASN A 9 12.72 3.15 17.75
CA ASN A 9 13.26 2.48 18.92
C ASN A 9 12.59 3.00 20.19
N ARG A 10 13.07 2.61 21.38
CA ARG A 10 12.46 3.03 22.65
C ARG A 10 12.48 4.54 22.91
N LEU A 11 13.33 5.31 22.22
CA LEU A 11 13.48 6.74 22.45
C LEU A 11 12.57 7.60 21.55
N ALA A 12 12.41 7.19 20.28
CA ALA A 12 11.80 8.03 19.26
C ALA A 12 11.37 7.23 18.02
N VAL A 13 10.62 7.89 17.15
CA VAL A 13 10.41 7.49 15.75
C VAL A 13 11.05 8.51 14.82
N ALA A 14 11.88 8.05 13.90
CA ALA A 14 12.38 8.82 12.77
C ALA A 14 11.58 8.48 11.51
N LEU A 15 11.10 9.52 10.81
CA LEU A 15 10.43 9.41 9.52
C LEU A 15 11.31 10.08 8.46
N ALA A 16 11.52 9.40 7.33
CA ALA A 16 12.19 10.00 6.18
C ALA A 16 11.44 9.73 4.88
N ALA A 17 11.40 10.74 4.01
CA ALA A 17 10.68 10.67 2.74
C ALA A 17 11.43 11.42 1.63
N ASP A 18 11.42 10.86 0.42
CA ASP A 18 11.89 11.58 -0.77
C ASP A 18 10.84 12.61 -1.23
N SER A 19 11.25 13.55 -2.08
CA SER A 19 10.39 14.66 -2.52
C SER A 19 9.88 14.52 -3.94
N ALA A 20 10.17 13.40 -4.61
CA ALA A 20 9.73 13.17 -5.98
C ALA A 20 8.23 12.89 -6.06
N VAL A 21 7.59 13.51 -7.06
CA VAL A 21 6.24 13.23 -7.54
C VAL A 21 6.29 13.04 -9.04
N THR A 22 5.80 11.90 -9.49
CA THR A 22 5.63 11.59 -10.91
C THR A 22 4.22 12.01 -11.34
N LEU A 23 4.10 12.91 -12.32
CA LEU A 23 2.81 13.20 -12.93
C LEU A 23 2.37 12.01 -13.80
N GLY A 24 1.15 11.53 -13.58
CA GLY A 24 0.50 10.55 -14.45
C GLY A 24 0.24 11.15 -15.84
N GLY A 25 0.48 10.36 -16.89
CA GLY A 25 0.26 10.74 -18.29
C GLY A 25 1.49 10.52 -19.19
N PRO A 26 1.38 10.79 -20.50
CA PRO A 26 2.40 10.43 -21.50
C PRO A 26 3.78 11.04 -21.23
N SER A 27 3.81 12.17 -20.52
CA SER A 27 5.04 12.93 -20.25
C SER A 27 5.92 12.32 -19.16
N GLY A 28 5.36 11.54 -18.22
CA GLY A 28 6.10 10.91 -17.11
C GLY A 28 6.96 11.86 -16.27
N LYS A 29 6.68 13.17 -16.26
CA LYS A 29 7.53 14.18 -15.63
C LYS A 29 7.59 13.98 -14.12
N VAL A 30 8.78 14.14 -13.55
CA VAL A 30 9.03 14.07 -12.11
C VAL A 30 9.37 15.45 -11.57
N TYR A 31 8.68 15.88 -10.52
CA TYR A 31 8.96 17.11 -9.78
C TYR A 31 9.47 16.76 -8.38
N ALA A 32 10.46 17.51 -7.89
CA ALA A 32 11.08 17.30 -6.58
C ALA A 32 10.60 18.34 -5.55
N SER A 33 9.29 18.49 -5.39
CA SER A 33 8.71 19.60 -4.60
C SER A 33 7.55 19.23 -3.69
N SER A 34 7.19 17.95 -3.57
CA SER A 34 6.08 17.56 -2.68
C SER A 34 6.58 17.38 -1.26
N ASP A 35 5.87 17.98 -0.32
CA ASP A 35 6.00 17.66 1.09
C ASP A 35 5.20 16.40 1.39
N LYS A 36 5.81 15.51 2.16
CA LYS A 36 5.25 14.19 2.50
C LYS A 36 5.26 13.92 3.99
N LEU A 37 5.98 14.72 4.76
CA LEU A 37 6.04 14.67 6.21
C LEU A 37 5.36 15.91 6.77
N PHE A 38 4.51 15.73 7.77
CA PHE A 38 3.81 16.81 8.42
C PHE A 38 3.73 16.53 9.92
N GLN A 39 3.86 17.58 10.71
CA GLN A 39 3.42 17.55 12.10
C GLN A 39 1.89 17.37 12.13
N LEU A 40 1.34 16.50 12.97
CA LEU A 40 -0.12 16.32 13.04
C LEU A 40 -0.74 17.23 14.11
N SER A 41 -0.09 17.35 15.27
CA SER A 41 -0.51 18.17 16.41
C SER A 41 0.56 19.19 16.76
N ASP A 42 0.14 20.40 17.12
CA ASP A 42 1.05 21.45 17.59
C ASP A 42 1.46 21.24 19.06
N VAL A 43 0.69 20.45 19.83
CA VAL A 43 0.93 20.21 21.27
C VAL A 43 1.35 18.77 21.61
N ALA A 44 0.99 17.81 20.77
CA ALA A 44 1.28 16.39 21.01
C ALA A 44 2.44 15.90 20.13
N PRO A 45 3.22 14.90 20.59
CA PRO A 45 4.33 14.31 19.84
C PRO A 45 3.81 13.37 18.74
N VAL A 46 3.09 13.92 17.75
CA VAL A 46 2.46 13.15 16.66
C VAL A 46 2.73 13.80 15.31
N GLY A 47 3.21 12.99 14.37
CA GLY A 47 3.42 13.33 12.98
C GLY A 47 2.65 12.40 12.04
N ILE A 48 2.55 12.82 10.79
CA ILE A 48 1.94 12.05 9.70
C ILE A 48 2.82 12.11 8.46
N MET A 49 2.99 10.96 7.81
CA MET A 49 3.68 10.79 6.54
C MET A 49 2.70 10.30 5.47
N VAL A 50 2.84 10.80 4.25
CA VAL A 50 1.96 10.50 3.12
C VAL A 50 2.77 9.94 1.96
N TYR A 51 2.29 8.87 1.33
CA TYR A 51 2.86 8.31 0.11
C TYR A 51 1.77 7.93 -0.90
N GLY A 52 2.14 7.62 -2.13
CA GLY A 52 1.17 7.28 -3.18
C GLY A 52 0.60 8.54 -3.83
N ASN A 53 -0.73 8.63 -3.96
CA ASN A 53 -1.34 9.82 -4.54
C ASN A 53 -1.18 11.05 -3.61
N ALA A 54 -0.84 12.20 -4.18
CA ALA A 54 -0.55 13.43 -3.43
C ALA A 54 -1.81 14.19 -3.02
N ASP A 55 -2.95 13.82 -3.58
CA ASP A 55 -4.25 14.40 -3.30
C ASP A 55 -5.30 13.33 -2.97
N PHE A 56 -6.38 13.78 -2.34
CA PHE A 56 -7.54 12.97 -2.03
C PHE A 56 -8.79 13.73 -2.49
N LEU A 57 -9.53 13.13 -3.43
CA LEU A 57 -10.73 13.73 -4.03
C LEU A 57 -10.51 15.15 -4.61
N GLY A 58 -9.34 15.41 -5.20
CA GLY A 58 -9.00 16.73 -5.74
C GLY A 58 -8.54 17.75 -4.69
N ARG A 59 -8.11 17.30 -3.51
CA ARG A 59 -7.59 18.13 -2.42
C ARG A 59 -6.21 17.64 -1.98
N PRO A 60 -5.17 18.51 -1.98
CA PRO A 60 -3.84 18.09 -1.53
C PRO A 60 -3.85 17.61 -0.08
N TRP A 61 -3.13 16.54 0.23
CA TRP A 61 -3.02 16.02 1.59
C TRP A 61 -2.51 17.05 2.58
N GLU A 62 -1.59 17.92 2.17
CA GLU A 62 -1.10 19.05 2.98
C GLU A 62 -2.25 19.94 3.48
N THR A 63 -3.24 20.21 2.61
CA THR A 63 -4.39 21.05 2.98
C THR A 63 -5.29 20.34 3.98
N ILE A 64 -5.58 19.06 3.74
CA ILE A 64 -6.40 18.21 4.61
C ILE A 64 -5.77 18.10 6.00
N ILE A 65 -4.46 17.83 6.07
CA ILE A 65 -3.73 17.66 7.33
C ILE A 65 -3.68 18.97 8.12
N LYS A 66 -3.47 20.11 7.45
CA LYS A 66 -3.44 21.42 8.11
C LYS A 66 -4.82 21.85 8.60
N ASP A 67 -5.89 21.53 7.87
CA ASP A 67 -7.26 21.76 8.32
C ASP A 67 -7.57 20.91 9.57
N HIS A 68 -7.23 19.62 9.52
CA HIS A 68 -7.37 18.73 10.67
C HIS A 68 -6.59 19.23 11.89
N ARG A 69 -5.32 19.63 11.73
CA ARG A 69 -4.50 20.15 12.83
C ARG A 69 -5.15 21.37 13.50
N ARG A 70 -5.73 22.27 12.70
CA ARG A 70 -6.47 23.42 13.23
C ARG A 70 -7.70 22.98 14.02
N ALA A 71 -8.43 21.98 13.53
CA ALA A 71 -9.59 21.44 14.23
C ALA A 71 -9.22 20.67 15.51
N LEU A 72 -8.09 19.95 15.50
CA LEU A 72 -7.54 19.23 16.65
C LEU A 72 -7.16 20.21 17.78
N GLY A 73 -6.53 21.33 17.43
CA GLY A 73 -6.15 22.36 18.39
C GLY A 73 -5.23 21.82 19.48
N ALA A 74 -5.61 22.04 20.76
CA ALA A 74 -4.88 21.53 21.91
C ALA A 74 -5.34 20.14 22.38
N THR A 75 -6.24 19.48 21.63
CA THR A 75 -6.79 18.18 22.02
C THR A 75 -5.71 17.10 21.89
N THR A 76 -5.63 16.26 22.92
CA THR A 76 -4.73 15.11 23.01
C THR A 76 -5.54 13.82 23.16
N TYR A 77 -4.90 12.70 22.81
CA TYR A 77 -5.49 11.37 22.95
C TYR A 77 -4.53 10.40 23.68
N PRO A 78 -5.06 9.44 24.46
CA PRO A 78 -4.30 8.40 25.14
C PRO A 78 -3.37 7.58 24.23
N THR A 79 -3.80 7.29 23.01
CA THR A 79 -3.07 6.42 22.07
C THR A 79 -2.92 7.04 20.67
N LEU A 80 -1.85 6.68 19.95
CA LEU A 80 -1.68 7.08 18.54
C LEU A 80 -2.83 6.62 17.65
N ALA A 81 -3.41 5.44 17.92
CA ALA A 81 -4.53 4.91 17.17
C ALA A 81 -5.75 5.83 17.24
N GLU A 82 -6.00 6.45 18.40
CA GLU A 82 -7.09 7.42 18.57
C GLU A 82 -6.86 8.71 17.77
N TYR A 83 -5.62 9.20 17.63
CA TYR A 83 -5.33 10.31 16.72
C TYR A 83 -5.69 9.96 15.27
N ALA A 84 -5.35 8.74 14.82
CA ALA A 84 -5.70 8.30 13.47
C ALA A 84 -7.22 8.16 13.28
N GLN A 85 -7.91 7.59 14.26
CA GLN A 85 -9.39 7.49 14.25
C GLN A 85 -10.04 8.86 14.19
N HIS A 86 -9.57 9.81 15.02
CA HIS A 86 -10.05 11.18 15.01
C HIS A 86 -9.79 11.88 13.67
N PHE A 87 -8.63 11.65 13.06
CA PHE A 87 -8.32 12.13 11.71
C PHE A 87 -9.37 11.69 10.70
N PHE A 88 -9.63 10.38 10.59
CA PHE A 88 -10.62 9.87 9.63
C PHE A 88 -12.05 10.28 9.96
N ALA A 89 -12.40 10.38 11.24
CA ALA A 89 -13.71 10.91 11.67
C ALA A 89 -13.90 12.37 11.23
N HIS A 90 -12.88 13.22 11.41
CA HIS A 90 -12.90 14.61 10.94
C HIS A 90 -13.08 14.69 9.42
N LEU A 91 -12.36 13.87 8.66
CA LEU A 91 -12.48 13.86 7.21
C LEU A 91 -13.89 13.42 6.76
N ASN A 92 -14.44 12.34 7.32
CA ASN A 92 -15.80 11.87 7.00
C ASN A 92 -16.87 12.92 7.34
N ALA A 93 -16.66 13.73 8.39
CA ALA A 93 -17.56 14.81 8.77
C ALA A 93 -17.42 16.07 7.89
N SER A 94 -16.30 16.22 7.18
CA SER A 94 -15.91 17.47 6.50
C SER A 94 -16.54 17.66 5.13
N LYS A 95 -17.87 17.77 5.07
CA LYS A 95 -18.64 17.96 3.81
C LYS A 95 -18.22 19.19 2.99
N ARG A 96 -17.69 20.23 3.63
CA ARG A 96 -17.18 21.42 2.93
C ARG A 96 -15.89 21.13 2.16
N MET A 97 -15.02 20.31 2.72
CA MET A 97 -13.74 19.94 2.12
C MET A 97 -13.93 18.83 1.07
N LEU A 98 -14.76 17.85 1.43
CA LEU A 98 -15.10 16.65 0.65
C LEU A 98 -16.61 16.65 0.35
N PRO A 99 -17.07 17.44 -0.63
CA PRO A 99 -18.48 17.53 -0.95
C PRO A 99 -18.96 16.29 -1.73
N PRO A 100 -20.27 15.97 -1.71
CA PRO A 100 -20.83 14.79 -2.39
C PRO A 100 -20.44 14.69 -3.88
N GLU A 101 -20.34 15.81 -4.59
CA GLU A 101 -19.96 15.77 -6.01
C GLU A 101 -18.51 15.30 -6.22
N ALA A 102 -17.64 15.48 -5.21
CA ALA A 102 -16.28 14.95 -5.24
C ALA A 102 -16.26 13.43 -4.99
N GLU A 103 -17.16 12.94 -4.15
CA GLU A 103 -17.43 11.51 -3.95
C GLU A 103 -17.86 10.86 -5.27
N ASP A 104 -18.90 11.40 -5.90
CA ASP A 104 -19.47 10.88 -7.15
C ASP A 104 -18.41 10.78 -8.26
N ARG A 105 -17.60 11.85 -8.41
CA ARG A 105 -16.52 11.86 -9.40
C ARG A 105 -15.45 10.81 -9.11
N ALA A 106 -15.06 10.64 -7.85
CA ALA A 106 -14.06 9.63 -7.49
C ALA A 106 -14.59 8.21 -7.67
N LEU A 107 -15.84 7.95 -7.29
CA LEU A 107 -16.49 6.67 -7.53
C LEU A 107 -16.57 6.38 -9.04
N LYS A 108 -17.01 7.36 -9.85
CA LYS A 108 -17.03 7.22 -11.31
C LYS A 108 -15.64 6.88 -11.85
N ASN A 109 -14.60 7.55 -11.38
CA ASN A 109 -13.22 7.26 -11.80
C ASN A 109 -12.76 5.84 -11.41
N LEU A 110 -13.14 5.35 -10.22
CA LEU A 110 -12.82 3.98 -9.79
C LEU A 110 -13.52 2.94 -10.65
N VAL A 111 -14.81 3.13 -10.93
CA VAL A 111 -15.59 2.22 -11.78
C VAL A 111 -15.06 2.22 -13.21
N VAL A 112 -14.78 3.41 -13.77
CA VAL A 112 -14.18 3.52 -15.12
C VAL A 112 -12.80 2.87 -15.16
N GLY A 113 -11.96 3.07 -14.14
CA GLY A 113 -10.66 2.43 -14.04
C GLY A 113 -10.77 0.90 -14.05
N LEU A 114 -11.65 0.34 -13.21
CA LEU A 114 -11.93 -1.09 -13.19
C LEU A 114 -12.40 -1.60 -14.57
N PHE A 115 -13.32 -0.88 -15.21
CA PHE A 115 -13.86 -1.28 -16.50
C PHE A 115 -12.81 -1.22 -17.61
N LEU A 116 -11.92 -0.23 -17.60
CA LEU A 116 -10.80 -0.16 -18.55
C LEU A 116 -9.81 -1.32 -18.33
N ASP A 117 -9.53 -1.67 -17.07
CA ASP A 117 -8.66 -2.82 -16.76
C ASP A 117 -9.27 -4.14 -17.24
N ILE A 118 -10.58 -4.35 -16.99
CA ILE A 118 -11.32 -5.51 -17.50
C ILE A 118 -11.32 -5.54 -19.03
N ARG A 119 -11.55 -4.39 -19.67
CA ARG A 119 -11.54 -4.30 -21.13
C ARG A 119 -10.16 -4.64 -21.70
N GLY A 120 -9.08 -4.17 -21.09
CA GLY A 120 -7.72 -4.53 -21.49
C GLY A 120 -7.44 -6.03 -21.36
N GLU A 121 -7.93 -6.68 -20.30
CA GLU A 121 -7.84 -8.14 -20.14
C GLU A 121 -8.65 -8.89 -21.21
N MET A 122 -9.84 -8.38 -21.57
CA MET A 122 -10.63 -8.93 -22.67
C MET A 122 -9.91 -8.81 -24.01
N GLU A 123 -9.35 -7.63 -24.31
CA GLU A 123 -8.59 -7.38 -25.54
C GLU A 123 -7.41 -8.36 -25.65
N GLN A 124 -6.62 -8.53 -24.57
CA GLN A 124 -5.53 -9.51 -24.54
C GLN A 124 -6.02 -10.96 -24.75
N ALA A 125 -7.09 -11.36 -24.06
CA ALA A 125 -7.61 -12.73 -24.17
C ALA A 125 -8.19 -13.02 -25.57
N LEU A 126 -8.79 -12.02 -26.22
CA LEU A 126 -9.31 -12.11 -27.58
C LEU A 126 -8.17 -12.19 -28.62
N ASP A 127 -7.10 -11.44 -28.43
CA ASP A 127 -5.90 -11.52 -29.28
C ASP A 127 -5.28 -12.93 -29.20
N GLU A 128 -5.09 -13.46 -27.99
CA GLU A 128 -4.54 -14.81 -27.78
C GLU A 128 -5.44 -15.94 -28.34
N ALA A 129 -6.76 -15.72 -28.36
CA ALA A 129 -7.71 -16.66 -28.94
C ALA A 129 -7.71 -16.58 -30.49
N SER A 130 -7.58 -15.37 -31.03
CA SER A 130 -7.53 -15.11 -32.48
C SER A 130 -6.22 -15.61 -33.11
N GLU A 131 -5.11 -15.71 -32.36
CA GLU A 131 -3.88 -16.34 -32.85
C GLU A 131 -4.02 -17.87 -33.03
N LYS A 132 -5.00 -18.50 -32.36
CA LYS A 132 -5.21 -19.96 -32.35
C LYS A 132 -6.35 -20.40 -33.28
N ALA A 133 -7.10 -19.47 -33.85
CA ALA A 133 -8.28 -19.72 -34.69
C ALA A 133 -8.28 -18.77 -35.90
N ASP A 134 -8.94 -19.16 -36.99
CA ASP A 134 -9.04 -18.32 -38.20
C ASP A 134 -10.19 -17.33 -38.05
N GLY A 135 -10.01 -16.35 -37.15
CA GLY A 135 -11.03 -15.42 -36.68
C GLY A 135 -11.93 -15.98 -35.58
N LEU A 136 -12.64 -15.09 -34.89
CA LEU A 136 -13.60 -15.42 -33.84
C LEU A 136 -15.01 -15.04 -34.28
N ASP A 137 -15.96 -15.96 -34.12
CA ASP A 137 -17.38 -15.64 -34.22
C ASP A 137 -17.91 -14.93 -32.96
N GLU A 138 -19.12 -14.39 -33.05
CA GLU A 138 -19.75 -13.64 -31.95
C GLU A 138 -19.97 -14.49 -30.68
N GLY A 139 -20.22 -15.79 -30.83
CA GLY A 139 -20.37 -16.72 -29.71
C GLY A 139 -19.05 -16.99 -29.00
N GLN A 140 -17.96 -17.12 -29.75
CA GLN A 140 -16.61 -17.27 -29.21
C GLN A 140 -16.17 -15.99 -28.48
N ILE A 141 -16.42 -14.81 -29.05
CA ILE A 141 -16.14 -13.52 -28.41
C ILE A 141 -16.90 -13.42 -27.07
N THR A 142 -18.20 -13.74 -27.09
CA THR A 142 -19.05 -13.73 -25.87
C THR A 142 -18.51 -14.68 -24.81
N SER A 143 -18.11 -15.89 -25.20
CA SER A 143 -17.55 -16.88 -24.27
C SER A 143 -16.23 -16.42 -23.66
N VAL A 144 -15.32 -15.82 -24.44
CA VAL A 144 -14.05 -15.30 -23.93
C VAL A 144 -14.31 -14.17 -22.92
N CYS A 145 -15.18 -13.22 -23.26
CA CYS A 145 -15.56 -12.13 -22.37
C CYS A 145 -16.17 -12.63 -21.06
N SER A 146 -17.09 -13.61 -21.14
CA SER A 146 -17.71 -14.22 -19.96
C SER A 146 -16.69 -14.90 -19.05
N THR A 147 -15.67 -15.56 -19.60
CA THR A 147 -14.58 -16.17 -18.81
C THR A 147 -13.76 -15.11 -18.10
N VAL A 148 -13.33 -14.06 -18.80
CA VAL A 148 -12.56 -12.94 -18.21
C VAL A 148 -13.33 -12.30 -17.06
N LEU A 149 -14.61 -12.02 -17.25
CA LEU A 149 -15.47 -11.44 -16.21
C LEU A 149 -15.64 -12.37 -15.00
N SER A 150 -15.86 -13.67 -15.26
CA SER A 150 -16.00 -14.66 -14.18
C SER A 150 -14.74 -14.79 -13.35
N ASP A 151 -13.57 -14.81 -14.00
CA ASP A 151 -12.29 -14.90 -13.30
C ASP A 151 -11.96 -13.61 -12.56
N ARG A 152 -12.28 -12.45 -13.15
CA ARG A 152 -12.18 -11.16 -12.46
C ARG A 152 -13.06 -11.12 -11.20
N LEU A 153 -14.32 -11.54 -11.32
CA LEU A 153 -15.25 -11.55 -10.19
C LEU A 153 -14.73 -12.47 -9.07
N LYS A 154 -14.19 -13.65 -9.39
CA LYS A 154 -13.56 -14.55 -8.40
C LYS A 154 -12.41 -13.85 -7.65
N VAL A 155 -11.57 -13.10 -8.37
CA VAL A 155 -10.46 -12.35 -7.75
C VAL A 155 -10.98 -11.28 -6.80
N ILE A 156 -12.05 -10.57 -7.17
CA ILE A 156 -12.67 -9.53 -6.34
C ILE A 156 -13.33 -10.15 -5.10
N LEU A 157 -14.13 -11.21 -5.28
CA LEU A 157 -14.81 -11.92 -4.19
C LEU A 157 -13.84 -12.59 -3.21
N GLY A 158 -12.62 -12.91 -3.65
CA GLY A 158 -11.54 -13.37 -2.79
C GLY A 158 -11.00 -12.30 -1.82
N ARG A 159 -11.41 -11.03 -1.94
CA ARG A 159 -11.04 -9.95 -1.02
C ARG A 159 -12.07 -9.83 0.11
N ALA A 160 -11.59 -9.43 1.29
CA ALA A 160 -12.47 -9.20 2.43
C ALA A 160 -13.38 -7.97 2.18
N PRO A 161 -14.64 -8.00 2.63
CA PRO A 161 -15.46 -6.80 2.80
C PRO A 161 -14.78 -5.71 3.61
N LEU A 162 -15.04 -4.43 3.28
CA LEU A 162 -14.60 -3.29 4.11
C LEU A 162 -15.45 -3.13 5.36
N GLU A 163 -16.75 -3.39 5.25
CA GLU A 163 -17.73 -3.19 6.30
C GLU A 163 -18.38 -4.51 6.72
N LYS A 164 -18.85 -4.60 7.97
CA LYS A 164 -19.53 -5.80 8.48
C LYS A 164 -20.88 -6.03 7.80
N GLU A 165 -21.60 -4.95 7.48
CA GLU A 165 -22.90 -4.98 6.81
C GLU A 165 -22.75 -4.90 5.27
N HIS A 166 -21.86 -5.72 4.73
CA HIS A 166 -21.45 -5.70 3.32
C HIS A 166 -22.62 -5.76 2.33
N ASP A 167 -23.56 -6.68 2.55
CA ASP A 167 -24.70 -6.87 1.65
C ASP A 167 -25.64 -5.67 1.67
N GLY A 168 -25.88 -5.08 2.84
CA GLY A 168 -26.66 -3.84 2.98
C GLY A 168 -26.00 -2.69 2.25
N GLN A 169 -24.68 -2.55 2.41
CA GLN A 169 -23.90 -1.55 1.69
C GLN A 169 -24.01 -1.74 0.18
N ILE A 170 -23.89 -2.96 -0.35
CA ILE A 170 -24.04 -3.24 -1.79
C ILE A 170 -25.40 -2.75 -2.30
N GLN A 171 -26.49 -3.00 -1.57
CA GLN A 171 -27.83 -2.55 -1.97
C GLN A 171 -27.92 -1.03 -2.00
N GLU A 172 -27.33 -0.33 -1.01
CA GLU A 172 -27.27 1.12 -0.98
C GLU A 172 -26.43 1.68 -2.14
N VAL A 173 -25.26 1.09 -2.42
CA VAL A 173 -24.42 1.47 -3.56
C VAL A 173 -25.18 1.29 -4.87
N LEU A 174 -25.85 0.14 -5.04
CA LEU A 174 -26.66 -0.10 -6.23
C LEU A 174 -27.77 0.94 -6.36
N ALA A 175 -28.51 1.22 -5.30
CA ALA A 175 -29.59 2.20 -5.31
C ALA A 175 -29.10 3.62 -5.66
N GLN A 176 -27.95 4.04 -5.12
CA GLN A 176 -27.42 5.39 -5.32
C GLN A 176 -26.64 5.57 -6.62
N TYR A 177 -25.88 4.55 -7.06
CA TYR A 177 -24.89 4.69 -8.12
C TYR A 177 -25.19 3.89 -9.40
N THR A 178 -26.39 3.29 -9.52
CA THR A 178 -26.80 2.57 -10.74
C THR A 178 -26.57 3.37 -12.01
N GLN A 179 -27.00 4.64 -12.05
CA GLN A 179 -26.83 5.48 -13.25
C GLN A 179 -25.35 5.70 -13.59
N THR A 180 -24.53 6.01 -12.58
CA THR A 180 -23.09 6.22 -12.75
C THR A 180 -22.38 4.98 -13.28
N ILE A 181 -22.74 3.79 -12.78
CA ILE A 181 -22.20 2.51 -13.25
C ILE A 181 -22.66 2.23 -14.69
N ALA A 182 -23.92 2.49 -15.01
CA ALA A 182 -24.46 2.31 -16.37
C ALA A 182 -23.77 3.24 -17.39
N GLU A 183 -23.58 4.52 -17.05
CA GLU A 183 -22.85 5.47 -17.88
C GLU A 183 -21.38 5.05 -18.10
N ALA A 184 -20.71 4.58 -17.04
CA ALA A 184 -19.34 4.08 -17.13
C ALA A 184 -19.27 2.82 -18.02
N LYS A 185 -20.24 1.91 -17.90
CA LYS A 185 -20.34 0.71 -18.74
C LYS A 185 -20.44 1.09 -20.21
N GLU A 186 -21.39 1.97 -20.55
CA GLU A 186 -21.61 2.43 -21.93
C GLU A 186 -20.37 3.13 -22.48
N GLY A 187 -19.74 4.00 -21.69
CA GLY A 187 -18.54 4.73 -22.10
C GLY A 187 -17.32 3.85 -22.37
N VAL A 188 -17.16 2.74 -21.64
CA VAL A 188 -15.99 1.85 -21.76
C VAL A 188 -16.23 0.70 -22.72
N PHE A 189 -17.38 0.01 -22.65
CA PHE A 189 -17.63 -1.19 -23.46
C PHE A 189 -18.42 -0.89 -24.74
N GLY A 190 -19.18 0.20 -24.79
CA GLY A 190 -19.96 0.59 -25.97
C GLY A 190 -20.80 -0.56 -26.54
N LYS A 191 -20.52 -0.94 -27.80
CA LYS A 191 -21.26 -1.98 -28.53
C LYS A 191 -20.66 -3.39 -28.43
N LEU A 192 -19.77 -3.65 -27.47
CA LEU A 192 -19.21 -4.98 -27.28
C LEU A 192 -20.37 -5.98 -26.98
N PRO A 193 -20.47 -7.12 -27.68
CA PRO A 193 -21.55 -8.06 -27.47
C PRO A 193 -21.36 -8.82 -26.15
N LEU A 194 -21.93 -8.29 -25.07
CA LEU A 194 -21.97 -8.95 -23.77
C LEU A 194 -23.32 -9.66 -23.60
N SER A 195 -23.29 -10.91 -23.11
CA SER A 195 -24.52 -11.60 -22.72
C SER A 195 -25.17 -10.91 -21.51
N PRO A 196 -26.49 -11.06 -21.29
CA PRO A 196 -27.15 -10.54 -20.10
C PRO A 196 -26.50 -10.99 -18.78
N GLU A 197 -25.99 -12.23 -18.73
CA GLU A 197 -25.26 -12.77 -17.58
C GLU A 197 -23.91 -12.08 -17.40
N SER A 198 -23.19 -11.83 -18.49
CA SER A 198 -21.91 -11.11 -18.46
C SER A 198 -22.10 -9.67 -17.99
N GLU A 199 -23.18 -9.00 -18.43
CA GLU A 199 -23.51 -7.66 -17.92
C GLU A 199 -23.80 -7.66 -16.42
N ALA A 200 -24.54 -8.65 -15.92
CA ALA A 200 -24.82 -8.79 -14.50
C ALA A 200 -23.52 -9.00 -13.69
N ILE A 201 -22.61 -9.86 -14.19
CA ILE A 201 -21.28 -10.07 -13.58
C ILE A 201 -20.46 -8.79 -13.59
N LEU A 202 -20.48 -8.02 -14.68
CA LEU A 202 -19.75 -6.75 -14.78
C LEU A 202 -20.24 -5.71 -13.77
N ILE A 203 -21.55 -5.57 -13.61
CA ILE A 203 -22.15 -4.71 -12.58
C ILE A 203 -21.76 -5.20 -11.18
N GLN A 204 -21.82 -6.51 -10.95
CA GLN A 204 -21.40 -7.10 -9.68
C GLN A 204 -19.92 -6.83 -9.39
N CYS A 205 -19.03 -6.93 -10.38
CA CYS A 205 -17.62 -6.54 -10.24
C CYS A 205 -17.50 -5.09 -9.75
N ALA A 206 -18.24 -4.14 -10.33
CA ALA A 206 -18.21 -2.75 -9.90
C ALA A 206 -18.66 -2.59 -8.44
N LEU A 207 -19.79 -3.20 -8.06
CA LEU A 207 -20.33 -3.11 -6.70
C LEU A 207 -19.35 -3.72 -5.68
N GLU A 208 -18.85 -4.93 -5.95
CA GLU A 208 -17.96 -5.65 -5.04
C GLU A 208 -16.58 -4.97 -4.94
N THR A 209 -16.07 -4.38 -6.02
CA THR A 209 -14.82 -3.59 -5.96
C THR A 209 -14.98 -2.36 -5.05
N LEU A 210 -16.13 -1.70 -5.08
CA LEU A 210 -16.37 -0.51 -4.25
C LEU A 210 -16.47 -0.86 -2.76
N THR A 211 -17.04 -2.01 -2.41
CA THR A 211 -17.34 -2.40 -1.02
C THR A 211 -16.33 -3.36 -0.40
N ARG A 212 -15.38 -3.90 -1.17
CA ARG A 212 -14.30 -4.77 -0.66
C ARG A 212 -12.96 -4.07 -0.56
N ASP A 213 -12.04 -4.73 0.13
CA ASP A 213 -10.63 -4.39 0.20
C ASP A 213 -9.91 -4.63 -1.15
N TYR A 214 -10.33 -3.86 -2.15
CA TYR A 214 -9.82 -3.86 -3.52
C TYR A 214 -9.45 -2.42 -3.90
N PHE A 215 -8.17 -2.08 -3.74
CA PHE A 215 -7.66 -0.73 -3.96
C PHE A 215 -6.80 -0.69 -5.22
N GLY A 216 -6.98 0.33 -6.04
CA GLY A 216 -6.25 0.54 -7.29
C GLY A 216 -4.94 1.34 -7.10
N GLY A 217 -4.42 1.81 -8.23
CA GLY A 217 -3.18 2.60 -8.28
C GLY A 217 -3.31 4.05 -7.80
N ALA A 218 -4.55 4.54 -7.59
CA ALA A 218 -4.84 5.92 -7.17
C ALA A 218 -4.87 6.08 -5.64
N LYS A 219 -4.57 5.03 -4.88
CA LYS A 219 -4.57 5.06 -3.42
C LYS A 219 -3.49 5.96 -2.82
N SER A 220 -3.78 6.49 -1.64
CA SER A 220 -2.85 7.21 -0.78
C SER A 220 -2.55 6.38 0.47
N GLY A 221 -1.30 6.34 0.87
CA GLY A 221 -0.88 5.80 2.15
C GLY A 221 -0.72 6.92 3.18
N LEU A 222 -1.24 6.69 4.38
CA LEU A 222 -1.14 7.59 5.53
C LEU A 222 -0.49 6.86 6.69
N VAL A 223 0.60 7.41 7.19
CA VAL A 223 1.40 6.81 8.26
C VAL A 223 1.45 7.79 9.42
N PHE A 224 0.73 7.48 10.49
CA PHE A 224 0.76 8.22 11.73
C PHE A 224 1.90 7.67 12.58
N ALA A 225 2.70 8.53 13.19
CA ALA A 225 3.78 8.08 14.06
C ALA A 225 3.98 9.05 15.22
N GLY A 226 4.33 8.51 16.39
CA GLY A 226 4.54 9.33 17.59
C GLY A 226 4.13 8.61 18.86
N PHE A 227 3.53 9.35 19.78
CA PHE A 227 3.10 8.87 21.09
C PHE A 227 1.71 9.41 21.42
N GLY A 228 0.83 8.56 21.95
CA GLY A 228 -0.28 9.00 22.78
C GLY A 228 0.16 9.39 24.19
N GLU A 229 -0.74 10.01 24.96
CA GLU A 229 -0.45 10.43 26.34
C GLU A 229 -0.02 9.27 27.23
N ASP A 230 -0.70 8.13 27.10
CA ASP A 230 -0.48 6.93 27.91
C ASP A 230 0.60 6.01 27.32
N GLU A 231 1.08 6.29 26.11
CA GLU A 231 2.14 5.49 25.45
C GLU A 231 3.53 5.99 25.86
N TYR A 232 4.30 5.17 26.58
CA TYR A 232 5.68 5.48 26.96
C TYR A 232 6.70 5.23 25.84
N PHE A 233 6.36 4.34 24.91
CA PHE A 233 7.17 4.01 23.74
C PHE A 233 6.46 4.45 22.47
N PRO A 234 7.20 4.74 21.38
CA PRO A 234 6.58 5.21 20.16
C PRO A 234 5.81 4.10 19.46
N SER A 235 4.80 4.52 18.70
CA SER A 235 4.03 3.68 17.81
C SER A 235 3.96 4.28 16.41
N LEU A 236 3.56 3.45 15.44
CA LEU A 236 3.33 3.82 14.06
C LEU A 236 2.07 3.09 13.56
N ALA A 237 1.06 3.84 13.13
CA ALA A 237 -0.17 3.31 12.55
C ALA A 237 -0.20 3.56 11.04
N HIS A 238 -0.48 2.52 10.25
CA HIS A 238 -0.42 2.59 8.79
C HIS A 238 -1.79 2.32 8.16
N PHE A 239 -2.27 3.27 7.36
CA PHE A 239 -3.52 3.17 6.62
C PHE A 239 -3.30 3.40 5.12
N GLU A 240 -4.16 2.80 4.30
CA GLU A 240 -4.32 3.15 2.88
C GLU A 240 -5.76 3.60 2.63
N CYS A 241 -5.96 4.64 1.83
CA CYS A 241 -7.29 5.14 1.48
C CYS A 241 -7.40 5.40 -0.03
N GLU A 242 -8.60 5.18 -0.60
CA GLU A 242 -8.89 5.40 -2.01
C GLU A 242 -10.37 5.70 -2.25
N GLY A 243 -10.68 6.95 -2.56
CA GLY A 243 -12.06 7.36 -2.79
C GLY A 243 -12.91 7.37 -1.52
N MET A 244 -14.20 7.64 -1.71
CA MET A 244 -15.19 7.74 -0.65
C MET A 244 -16.48 7.09 -1.16
N LEU A 245 -17.23 6.47 -0.25
CA LEU A 245 -18.43 5.70 -0.53
C LEU A 245 -19.44 5.89 0.60
N LEU A 246 -20.64 6.36 0.25
CA LEU A 246 -21.75 6.65 1.17
C LEU A 246 -21.31 7.60 2.30
N GLY A 247 -20.54 8.64 1.95
CA GLY A 247 -20.00 9.61 2.91
C GLY A 247 -18.90 9.08 3.84
N LYS A 248 -18.38 7.87 3.58
CA LYS A 248 -17.26 7.27 4.33
C LYS A 248 -16.06 7.02 3.44
N ILE A 249 -14.88 7.36 3.92
CA ILE A 249 -13.63 7.03 3.21
C ILE A 249 -13.50 5.51 3.10
N ARG A 250 -13.15 5.02 1.90
CA ARG A 250 -12.73 3.62 1.74
C ARG A 250 -11.33 3.49 2.33
N LEU A 251 -11.24 2.80 3.46
CA LEU A 251 -10.05 2.74 4.30
C LEU A 251 -9.60 1.30 4.52
N ARG A 252 -8.31 1.04 4.30
CA ARG A 252 -7.63 -0.19 4.68
C ARG A 252 -6.71 0.10 5.86
N ASP A 253 -6.90 -0.63 6.95
CA ASP A 253 -5.98 -0.67 8.08
C ASP A 253 -4.87 -1.71 7.79
N ASN A 254 -3.63 -1.25 7.65
CA ASN A 254 -2.47 -2.12 7.44
C ASN A 254 -1.75 -2.47 8.75
N GLY A 255 -2.30 -2.04 9.89
CA GLY A 255 -1.87 -2.40 11.22
C GLY A 255 -1.09 -1.31 11.97
N LEU A 256 -0.81 -1.65 13.22
CA LEU A 256 -0.10 -0.84 14.19
C LEU A 256 1.22 -1.52 14.55
N ALA A 257 2.32 -0.80 14.41
CA ALA A 257 3.62 -1.20 14.93
C ALA A 257 3.91 -0.44 16.21
N GLN A 258 4.10 -1.17 17.32
CA GLN A 258 4.42 -0.58 18.62
C GLN A 258 5.79 -1.06 19.09
N ILE A 259 6.58 -0.12 19.62
CA ILE A 259 7.73 -0.45 20.44
C ILE A 259 7.22 -0.85 21.83
N THR A 260 7.74 -1.94 22.36
CA THR A 260 7.34 -2.50 23.65
C THR A 260 8.59 -2.93 24.41
N GLU A 261 8.39 -3.46 25.62
CA GLU A 261 9.50 -4.07 26.37
C GLU A 261 10.13 -5.25 25.62
N SER A 262 9.34 -6.05 24.90
CA SER A 262 9.81 -7.21 24.14
C SER A 262 10.20 -6.90 22.68
N ASN A 263 9.83 -5.72 22.18
CA ASN A 263 10.16 -5.25 20.83
C ASN A 263 10.79 -3.87 20.90
N SER A 264 12.13 -3.80 20.96
CA SER A 264 12.86 -2.57 21.24
C SER A 264 13.13 -1.69 20.00
N ALA A 265 12.98 -2.22 18.79
CA ALA A 265 13.15 -1.46 17.55
C ALA A 265 12.41 -2.09 16.36
N THR A 266 12.09 -1.26 15.37
CA THR A 266 11.57 -1.73 14.08
C THR A 266 11.91 -0.78 12.94
N ILE A 267 12.00 -1.32 11.72
CA ILE A 267 12.26 -0.58 10.48
C ILE A 267 11.13 -0.93 9.51
N ILE A 268 10.39 0.08 9.07
CA ILE A 268 9.20 -0.10 8.23
C ILE A 268 9.35 0.76 6.97
N PRO A 269 9.72 0.17 5.82
CA PRO A 269 9.72 0.89 4.55
C PRO A 269 8.28 1.03 4.01
N PHE A 270 7.97 2.17 3.41
CA PHE A 270 6.71 2.48 2.74
C PHE A 270 7.00 2.96 1.33
N ALA A 271 6.24 2.43 0.36
CA ALA A 271 6.50 2.57 -1.08
C ALA A 271 7.93 2.16 -1.50
N GLN A 272 8.06 1.51 -2.67
CA GLN A 272 9.36 1.03 -3.18
C GLN A 272 10.25 0.33 -2.12
N ARG A 273 9.68 -0.70 -1.48
CA ARG A 273 10.30 -1.39 -0.34
C ARG A 273 11.50 -2.24 -0.76
N GLU A 274 11.69 -2.47 -2.05
CA GLU A 274 12.55 -3.53 -2.56
C GLU A 274 14.02 -3.33 -2.16
N ALA A 275 14.54 -2.09 -2.23
CA ALA A 275 15.92 -1.79 -1.87
C ALA A 275 16.20 -2.07 -0.39
N VAL A 276 15.33 -1.55 0.48
CA VAL A 276 15.44 -1.71 1.94
C VAL A 276 15.22 -3.18 2.34
N THR A 277 14.18 -3.82 1.81
CA THR A 277 13.91 -5.25 2.07
C THR A 277 15.06 -6.13 1.58
N THR A 278 15.64 -5.86 0.42
CA THR A 278 16.80 -6.63 -0.08
C THR A 278 18.03 -6.43 0.83
N PHE A 279 18.27 -5.21 1.28
CA PHE A 279 19.36 -4.90 2.20
C PHE A 279 19.19 -5.61 3.55
N LEU A 280 17.99 -5.57 4.12
CA LEU A 280 17.68 -6.25 5.38
C LEU A 280 17.67 -7.78 5.19
N GLU A 281 16.88 -8.33 4.27
CA GLU A 281 16.76 -9.78 4.10
C GLU A 281 17.99 -10.44 3.46
N GLY A 282 18.91 -9.65 2.90
CA GLY A 282 20.11 -10.10 2.18
C GLY A 282 19.82 -10.72 0.80
N MET A 283 18.57 -10.73 0.35
CA MET A 283 18.16 -11.31 -0.92
C MET A 283 16.91 -10.60 -1.46
N ASP A 284 16.86 -10.39 -2.78
CA ASP A 284 15.68 -9.85 -3.46
C ASP A 284 14.49 -10.82 -3.34
N ALA A 285 13.28 -10.29 -3.13
CA ALA A 285 12.08 -11.10 -2.90
C ALA A 285 11.69 -11.95 -4.12
N GLY A 286 11.91 -11.44 -5.34
CA GLY A 286 11.68 -12.18 -6.58
C GLY A 286 12.65 -13.35 -6.70
N LEU A 287 13.94 -13.12 -6.40
CA LEU A 287 14.93 -14.18 -6.34
C LEU A 287 14.57 -15.23 -5.27
N ALA A 288 14.16 -14.79 -4.08
CA ALA A 288 13.71 -15.69 -3.01
C ALA A 288 12.52 -16.55 -3.45
N GLY A 289 11.54 -15.95 -4.14
CA GLY A 289 10.40 -16.63 -4.71
C GLY A 289 10.80 -17.67 -5.75
N PHE A 290 11.71 -17.31 -6.66
CA PHE A 290 12.25 -18.21 -7.68
C PHE A 290 13.01 -19.38 -7.05
N VAL A 291 13.91 -19.14 -6.09
CA VAL A 291 14.67 -20.18 -5.38
C VAL A 291 13.73 -21.15 -4.67
N ARG A 292 12.69 -20.65 -3.98
CA ARG A 292 11.68 -21.48 -3.33
C ARG A 292 10.90 -22.34 -4.33
N ALA A 293 10.43 -21.72 -5.42
CA ALA A 293 9.63 -22.40 -6.43
C ALA A 293 10.45 -23.45 -7.20
N SER A 294 11.66 -23.11 -7.63
CA SER A 294 12.59 -24.02 -8.32
C SER A 294 13.02 -25.18 -7.42
N THR A 295 13.31 -24.91 -6.14
CA THR A 295 13.63 -25.96 -5.15
C THR A 295 12.46 -26.93 -4.96
N SER A 296 11.24 -26.39 -4.79
CA SER A 296 10.02 -27.21 -4.66
C SER A 296 9.79 -28.07 -5.91
N ARG A 297 9.97 -27.47 -7.10
CA ARG A 297 9.82 -28.15 -8.39
C ARG A 297 10.84 -29.26 -8.57
N LEU A 298 12.12 -29.02 -8.25
CA LEU A 298 13.16 -30.04 -8.32
C LEU A 298 12.89 -31.18 -7.33
N PHE A 299 12.53 -30.83 -6.09
CA PHE A 299 12.32 -31.79 -5.01
C PHE A 299 11.15 -32.75 -5.30
N PHE A 300 9.99 -32.21 -5.70
CA PHE A 300 8.85 -33.05 -6.09
C PHE A 300 9.05 -33.71 -7.45
N GLY A 301 9.64 -33.00 -8.43
CA GLY A 301 9.87 -33.54 -9.77
C GLY A 301 10.79 -34.75 -9.77
N ALA A 302 11.87 -34.75 -8.96
CA ALA A 302 12.75 -35.91 -8.83
C ALA A 302 12.01 -37.13 -8.26
N PHE A 303 11.13 -36.90 -7.28
CA PHE A 303 10.29 -37.97 -6.72
C PHE A 303 9.24 -38.47 -7.72
N ASP A 304 8.62 -37.57 -8.48
CA ASP A 304 7.63 -37.93 -9.51
C ASP A 304 8.27 -38.75 -10.66
N VAL A 305 9.50 -38.43 -11.06
CA VAL A 305 10.27 -39.23 -12.03
C VAL A 305 10.54 -40.64 -11.49
N ALA A 306 11.00 -40.76 -10.24
CA ALA A 306 11.25 -42.04 -9.60
C ALA A 306 9.95 -42.88 -9.47
N LEU A 307 8.84 -42.24 -9.11
CA LEU A 307 7.53 -42.89 -9.04
C LEU A 307 7.05 -43.37 -10.41
N THR A 308 7.27 -42.58 -11.47
CA THR A 308 6.90 -42.97 -12.84
C THR A 308 7.66 -44.22 -13.27
N MET A 309 8.98 -44.24 -13.08
CA MET A 309 9.82 -45.41 -13.39
C MET A 309 9.42 -46.65 -12.57
N LEU A 310 8.98 -46.47 -11.33
CA LEU A 310 8.49 -47.57 -10.50
C LEU A 310 7.11 -48.03 -10.93
N HIS A 311 6.22 -47.12 -11.30
CA HIS A 311 4.86 -47.43 -11.73
C HIS A 311 4.85 -48.33 -12.96
N GLU A 312 5.76 -48.10 -13.91
CA GLU A 312 5.97 -48.96 -15.09
C GLU A 312 6.32 -50.42 -14.72
N ARG A 313 6.90 -50.65 -13.53
CA ARG A 313 7.33 -51.98 -13.06
C ARG A 313 6.36 -52.58 -12.05
N ASN A 314 5.78 -51.76 -11.18
CA ASN A 314 4.86 -52.14 -10.11
C ASN A 314 4.00 -50.94 -9.70
N SER A 315 2.82 -50.83 -10.32
CA SER A 315 1.88 -49.73 -10.11
C SER A 315 1.34 -49.66 -8.67
N ALA A 316 1.09 -50.80 -8.03
CA ALA A 316 0.57 -50.87 -6.67
C ALA A 316 1.60 -50.34 -5.65
N LEU A 317 2.86 -50.75 -5.79
CA LEU A 317 3.94 -50.27 -4.92
C LEU A 317 4.22 -48.77 -5.13
N ALA A 318 4.14 -48.29 -6.38
CA ALA A 318 4.27 -46.85 -6.68
C ALA A 318 3.17 -46.02 -6.02
N ALA A 319 1.92 -46.49 -6.04
CA ALA A 319 0.81 -45.83 -5.37
C ALA A 319 0.98 -45.80 -3.84
N GLU A 320 1.37 -46.93 -3.23
CA GLU A 320 1.62 -47.00 -1.78
C GLU A 320 2.75 -46.04 -1.36
N LEU A 321 3.86 -46.03 -2.11
CA LEU A 321 4.99 -45.13 -1.84
C LEU A 321 4.59 -43.67 -2.01
N ASN A 322 3.79 -43.34 -3.01
CA ASN A 322 3.30 -41.99 -3.21
C ASN A 322 2.48 -41.52 -2.00
N ASP A 323 1.53 -42.33 -1.53
CA ASP A 323 0.63 -41.96 -0.44
C ASP A 323 1.38 -41.82 0.90
N ARG A 324 2.40 -42.64 1.12
CA ARG A 324 3.20 -42.59 2.35
C ARG A 324 4.28 -41.52 2.34
N LEU A 325 5.01 -41.37 1.24
CA LEU A 325 6.18 -40.48 1.18
C LEU A 325 5.84 -39.05 0.78
N ARG A 326 4.80 -38.81 -0.05
CA ARG A 326 4.47 -37.45 -0.48
C ARG A 326 4.16 -36.50 0.69
N PRO A 327 3.41 -36.91 1.74
CA PRO A 327 3.21 -36.09 2.93
C PRO A 327 4.52 -35.81 3.69
N GLU A 328 5.39 -36.81 3.83
CA GLU A 328 6.68 -36.65 4.51
C GLU A 328 7.63 -35.72 3.74
N LEU A 329 7.65 -35.82 2.40
CA LEU A 329 8.38 -34.90 1.52
C LEU A 329 7.88 -33.46 1.67
N LYS A 330 6.56 -33.24 1.74
CA LYS A 330 5.98 -31.91 2.02
C LYS A 330 6.47 -31.37 3.37
N LYS A 331 6.50 -32.20 4.42
CA LYS A 331 7.03 -31.82 5.75
C LYS A 331 8.52 -31.48 5.69
N MET A 332 9.33 -32.29 5.01
CA MET A 332 10.77 -32.05 4.86
C MET A 332 11.04 -30.73 4.13
N LEU A 333 10.32 -30.46 3.03
CA LEU A 333 10.43 -29.21 2.30
C LEU A 333 10.00 -28.02 3.17
N ALA A 334 8.89 -28.14 3.90
CA ALA A 334 8.44 -27.09 4.82
C ALA A 334 9.49 -26.80 5.91
N LYS A 335 10.13 -27.84 6.46
CA LYS A 335 11.23 -27.71 7.42
C LYS A 335 12.43 -26.98 6.82
N LEU A 336 12.88 -27.36 5.62
CA LEU A 336 13.96 -26.69 4.91
C LEU A 336 13.66 -25.20 4.70
N MET A 337 12.44 -24.87 4.27
CA MET A 337 12.02 -23.49 4.06
C MET A 337 11.99 -22.69 5.37
N ALA A 338 11.62 -23.32 6.50
CA ALA A 338 11.69 -22.71 7.81
C ALA A 338 13.13 -22.45 8.27
N GLU A 339 14.03 -23.41 8.07
CA GLU A 339 15.46 -23.26 8.38
C GLU A 339 16.10 -22.12 7.57
N TRP A 340 15.77 -22.00 6.28
CA TRP A 340 16.22 -20.87 5.45
C TRP A 340 15.68 -19.53 5.94
N LYS A 341 14.41 -19.48 6.36
CA LYS A 341 13.81 -18.27 6.92
C LYS A 341 14.55 -17.86 8.20
N GLU A 342 14.84 -18.80 9.09
CA GLU A 342 15.56 -18.52 10.33
C GLU A 342 17.01 -18.08 10.07
N LYS A 343 17.70 -18.74 9.13
CA LYS A 343 19.06 -18.34 8.75
C LYS A 343 19.10 -16.92 8.18
N ARG A 344 18.11 -16.54 7.36
CA ARG A 344 17.98 -15.16 6.87
C ARG A 344 17.71 -14.16 8.00
N ARG A 345 16.90 -14.53 9.00
CA ARG A 345 16.67 -13.70 10.19
C ARG A 345 17.97 -13.34 10.92
N SER A 346 18.89 -14.29 11.03
CA SER A 346 20.20 -14.07 11.66
C SER A 346 21.08 -13.02 10.96
N LEU A 347 20.77 -12.66 9.70
CA LEU A 347 21.52 -11.64 8.96
C LEU A 347 21.11 -10.22 9.32
N TRP A 348 19.83 -9.97 9.62
CA TRP A 348 19.32 -8.63 9.92
C TRP A 348 18.94 -8.37 11.36
N SER A 349 18.80 -9.42 12.19
CA SER A 349 18.63 -9.24 13.64
C SER A 349 19.69 -8.27 14.22
N PRO A 350 20.98 -8.37 13.86
CA PRO A 350 21.99 -7.43 14.37
C PRO A 350 21.73 -5.97 13.97
N VAL A 351 21.13 -5.73 12.80
CA VAL A 351 20.78 -4.37 12.36
C VAL A 351 19.70 -3.79 13.26
N VAL A 352 18.70 -4.58 13.62
CA VAL A 352 17.62 -4.15 14.54
C VAL A 352 18.15 -3.98 15.97
N ASP A 353 19.06 -4.84 16.41
CA ASP A 353 19.72 -4.69 17.72
C ASP A 353 20.51 -3.38 17.80
N ILE A 354 21.17 -2.98 16.70
CA ILE A 354 21.83 -1.67 16.60
C ILE A 354 20.78 -0.55 16.67
N VAL A 355 19.69 -0.62 15.89
CA VAL A 355 18.61 0.39 15.91
C VAL A 355 18.05 0.59 17.32
N ALA A 356 17.90 -0.49 18.08
CA ALA A 356 17.41 -0.44 19.45
C ALA A 356 18.29 0.40 20.38
N ALA A 357 19.58 0.52 20.08
CA ALA A 357 20.56 1.26 20.87
C ALA A 357 20.90 2.64 20.28
N LEU A 358 20.41 2.99 19.09
CA LEU A 358 20.78 4.25 18.43
C LEU A 358 20.27 5.47 19.22
N PRO A 359 21.11 6.50 19.41
CA PRO A 359 20.65 7.80 19.86
C PRO A 359 19.78 8.47 18.79
N LYS A 360 19.07 9.53 19.21
CA LYS A 360 18.06 10.25 18.41
C LYS A 360 18.58 10.75 17.05
N ASP A 361 19.79 11.29 17.02
CA ASP A 361 20.45 11.82 15.83
C ASP A 361 20.86 10.71 14.84
N GLU A 362 21.45 9.63 15.34
CA GLU A 362 21.81 8.47 14.51
C GLU A 362 20.58 7.72 13.99
N LEU A 363 19.48 7.69 14.75
CA LEU A 363 18.20 7.14 14.30
C LEU A 363 17.67 7.89 13.08
N ALA A 364 17.76 9.22 13.09
CA ALA A 364 17.38 10.08 11.97
C ALA A 364 18.33 9.90 10.77
N ALA A 365 19.64 9.81 11.01
CA ALA A 365 20.63 9.55 9.97
C ALA A 365 20.41 8.19 9.29
N MET A 366 20.04 7.15 10.06
CA MET A 366 19.71 5.83 9.53
C MET A 366 18.46 5.88 8.64
N ALA A 367 17.41 6.57 9.06
CA ALA A 367 16.21 6.75 8.24
C ALA A 367 16.54 7.43 6.90
N GLU A 368 17.35 8.49 6.93
CA GLU A 368 17.82 9.18 5.71
C GLU A 368 18.64 8.25 4.79
N ALA A 369 19.56 7.46 5.37
CA ALA A 369 20.42 6.55 4.62
C ALA A 369 19.62 5.48 3.87
N LEU A 370 18.55 4.95 4.47
CA LEU A 370 17.69 3.93 3.86
C LEU A 370 16.85 4.48 2.70
N VAL A 371 16.38 5.73 2.78
CA VAL A 371 15.74 6.41 1.63
C VAL A 371 16.76 6.68 0.53
N ASN A 372 17.97 7.13 0.89
CA ASN A 372 19.06 7.33 -0.06
C ASN A 372 19.46 6.03 -0.78
N LEU A 373 19.46 4.89 -0.09
CA LEU A 373 19.73 3.58 -0.69
C LEU A 373 18.73 3.27 -1.81
N THR A 374 17.45 3.55 -1.59
CA THR A 374 16.38 3.35 -2.58
C THR A 374 16.58 4.26 -3.78
N LYS A 375 16.87 5.55 -3.53
CA LYS A 375 17.20 6.52 -4.57
C LYS A 375 18.43 6.11 -5.39
N PHE A 376 19.48 5.64 -4.74
CA PHE A 376 20.69 5.17 -5.41
C PHE A 376 20.41 3.96 -6.31
N ARG A 377 19.68 2.94 -5.79
CA ARG A 377 19.31 1.75 -6.58
C ARG A 377 18.61 2.15 -7.89
N ARG A 378 17.62 3.06 -7.83
CA ARG A 378 16.88 3.51 -9.02
C ARG A 378 17.75 4.22 -10.05
N ARG A 379 18.76 4.95 -9.61
CA ARG A 379 19.69 5.65 -10.52
C ARG A 379 20.63 4.70 -11.27
N VAL A 380 20.92 3.54 -10.68
CA VAL A 380 21.87 2.56 -11.24
C VAL A 380 21.19 1.35 -11.89
N THR A 381 19.85 1.26 -11.83
CA THR A 381 19.05 0.24 -12.52
C THR A 381 18.34 0.82 -13.74
N PRO A 382 17.92 0.01 -14.72
CA PRO A 382 17.18 0.46 -15.91
C PRO A 382 15.78 1.03 -15.62
N GLU A 383 15.36 1.00 -14.35
CA GLU A 383 14.03 1.44 -13.93
C GLU A 383 13.95 2.96 -13.98
N ARG A 384 12.78 3.52 -14.33
CA ARG A 384 12.62 4.98 -14.36
C ARG A 384 12.94 5.59 -13.00
N GLU A 385 13.77 6.64 -13.01
CA GLU A 385 14.06 7.49 -11.86
C GLU A 385 12.77 8.17 -11.37
N THR A 386 12.05 7.46 -10.51
CA THR A 386 10.77 7.91 -9.95
C THR A 386 10.89 8.35 -8.50
N VAL A 387 12.03 8.07 -7.87
CA VAL A 387 12.42 8.51 -6.53
C VAL A 387 13.59 9.46 -6.65
N GLY A 388 13.53 10.59 -5.93
CA GLY A 388 14.49 11.67 -6.15
C GLY A 388 14.27 12.92 -5.30
N GLY A 389 15.06 13.95 -5.61
CA GLY A 389 15.03 15.22 -4.87
C GLY A 389 15.68 15.17 -3.49
N PRO A 390 15.59 16.27 -2.71
CA PRO A 390 15.95 16.29 -1.29
C PRO A 390 15.15 15.29 -0.47
N ILE A 391 15.75 14.79 0.61
CA ILE A 391 15.08 13.93 1.60
C ILE A 391 14.74 14.79 2.81
N ASP A 392 13.47 14.75 3.20
CA ASP A 392 13.01 15.34 4.44
C ASP A 392 13.07 14.28 5.55
N VAL A 393 13.50 14.70 6.74
CA VAL A 393 13.67 13.84 7.90
C VAL A 393 13.08 14.53 9.13
N ALA A 394 12.16 13.84 9.79
CA ALA A 394 11.58 14.26 11.05
C ALA A 394 11.87 13.23 12.14
N LEU A 395 12.09 13.70 13.35
CA LEU A 395 12.25 12.89 14.54
C LEU A 395 11.16 13.27 15.53
N ILE A 396 10.47 12.27 16.09
CA ILE A 396 9.40 12.47 17.06
C ILE A 396 9.77 11.73 18.34
N SER A 397 9.89 12.46 19.43
CA SER A 397 10.11 11.88 20.77
C SER A 397 9.07 12.37 21.75
N LYS A 398 8.79 11.60 22.80
CA LYS A 398 7.74 11.96 23.78
C LYS A 398 8.01 13.32 24.45
N GLY A 399 9.28 13.61 24.76
CA GLY A 399 9.68 14.84 25.46
C GLY A 399 9.80 16.06 24.55
N ASP A 400 10.32 15.88 23.33
CA ASP A 400 10.63 17.03 22.45
C ASP A 400 9.56 17.30 21.40
N GLY A 401 8.55 16.44 21.27
CA GLY A 401 7.55 16.55 20.22
C GLY A 401 8.07 16.19 18.84
N PHE A 402 7.46 16.79 17.82
CA PHE A 402 7.87 16.65 16.42
C PHE A 402 8.99 17.64 16.09
N ILE A 403 10.15 17.14 15.64
CA ILE A 403 11.31 17.95 15.26
C ILE A 403 11.72 17.66 13.82
N TRP A 404 11.95 18.73 13.05
CA TRP A 404 12.61 18.63 11.75
C TRP A 404 14.12 18.47 11.95
N VAL A 405 14.67 17.31 11.55
CA VAL A 405 16.13 17.10 11.49
C VAL A 405 16.70 17.62 10.18
N LYS A 406 15.96 17.41 9.09
CA LYS A 406 16.29 17.91 7.76
C LYS A 406 15.01 18.26 7.02
N ARG A 407 14.93 19.48 6.48
CA ARG A 407 13.75 19.94 5.77
C ARG A 407 14.14 20.79 4.56
N LYS A 408 13.58 20.46 3.41
CA LYS A 408 13.65 21.29 2.22
C LYS A 408 12.70 22.49 2.35
N HIS A 409 13.08 23.60 1.73
CA HIS A 409 12.22 24.77 1.60
C HIS A 409 12.05 25.10 0.12
N TYR A 410 10.83 25.42 -0.30
CA TYR A 410 10.55 25.90 -1.66
C TYR A 410 11.00 27.35 -1.87
N PHE A 411 11.51 28.00 -0.82
CA PHE A 411 11.97 29.38 -0.79
C PHE A 411 13.27 29.48 0.01
N ASP A 412 14.03 30.56 -0.21
CA ASP A 412 15.23 30.84 0.59
C ASP A 412 14.84 31.37 1.98
N PRO A 413 15.21 30.67 3.08
CA PRO A 413 14.93 31.09 4.44
C PRO A 413 15.50 32.47 4.80
N GLN A 414 16.67 32.83 4.25
CA GLN A 414 17.33 34.11 4.52
C GLN A 414 16.55 35.29 3.94
N LEU A 415 15.90 35.08 2.79
CA LEU A 415 15.05 36.09 2.14
C LEU A 415 13.65 36.19 2.79
N ASN A 416 13.22 35.17 3.54
CA ASN A 416 11.88 35.07 4.10
C ASN A 416 11.86 34.83 5.62
N PRO A 417 12.52 35.67 6.43
CA PRO A 417 12.64 35.45 7.87
C PRO A 417 11.28 35.40 8.58
N ARG A 418 10.26 36.13 8.07
CA ARG A 418 8.89 36.07 8.59
C ARG A 418 8.24 34.70 8.41
N ALA A 419 8.52 34.00 7.30
CA ALA A 419 8.00 32.66 7.09
C ALA A 419 8.68 31.67 8.05
N VAL A 420 10.00 31.79 8.23
CA VAL A 420 10.78 30.99 9.19
C VAL A 420 10.27 31.17 10.61
N ALA A 421 10.07 32.43 11.06
CA ALA A 421 9.55 32.72 12.39
C ALA A 421 8.17 32.10 12.65
N ARG A 422 7.28 32.06 11.65
CA ARG A 422 5.99 31.37 11.79
C ARG A 422 6.13 29.85 11.94
N TYR A 423 7.12 29.25 11.28
CA TYR A 423 7.40 27.82 11.47
C TYR A 423 7.99 27.52 12.86
N SER A 424 8.78 28.44 13.42
CA SER A 424 9.34 28.33 14.77
C SER A 424 8.28 28.57 15.86
N ASN A 425 7.35 29.50 15.66
CA ASN A 425 6.35 29.89 16.67
C ASN A 425 5.15 28.92 16.77
N LEU A 426 5.02 27.93 15.88
CA LEU A 426 3.99 26.88 16.00
C LEU A 426 4.28 25.89 17.14
N GLY A 427 5.41 26.02 17.85
CA GLY A 427 5.77 25.23 19.03
C GLY A 427 5.68 25.98 20.37
N GLU A 428 5.27 27.25 20.40
CA GLU A 428 5.04 27.97 21.67
C GLU A 428 3.53 28.18 21.89
N PRO A 429 2.94 27.61 22.96
CA PRO A 429 1.58 27.95 23.32
C PRO A 429 1.50 29.44 23.67
N HIS A 430 0.56 30.14 23.06
CA HIS A 430 0.20 31.48 23.51
C HIS A 430 -0.28 31.39 24.97
N VAL A 431 0.49 32.01 25.88
CA VAL A 431 0.18 32.19 27.31
C VAL A 431 -1.11 32.99 27.48
#